data_AF-A0A2V5M3K8-F1
#
_entry.id   AF-A0A2V5M3K8-F1
#
_cell.length_a   1.000
_cell.length_b   1.000
_cell.length_c   1.000
_cell.angle_alpha   90.00
_cell.angle_beta   90.00
_cell.angle_gamma   90.00
#
_symmetry.space_group_name_H-M   'P 1'
#
loop_
_entity.id
_entity.type
_entity.pdbx_description
1 polymer ?
#
loop_
_entity_poly.entity_id
_entity_poly.type
_entity_poly.pdbx_seq_one_letter_code
_entity_poly.pdbx_strand_id
1 'polypeptide(L)' 'NTSKKANRTYVVQPGDTLFSISRKFYKSPKHWKQILEANRKNIRDAKKLTVGETLLIP' A
#
# COMPACT_ATOMS: atom_id res chain seq x y z
N ASN A 1 9.50 -4.81 24.91
CA ASN A 1 8.62 -3.72 24.44
C ASN A 1 8.39 -3.83 22.94
N THR A 2 7.43 -4.66 22.54
CA THR A 2 7.08 -4.90 21.13
C THR A 2 6.19 -3.77 20.63
N SER A 3 6.77 -2.77 19.97
CA SER A 3 5.99 -1.74 19.29
C SER A 3 5.16 -2.40 18.18
N LYS A 4 3.87 -2.59 18.43
CA LYS A 4 2.87 -2.88 17.39
C LYS A 4 3.10 -1.85 16.28
N LYS A 5 3.70 -2.24 15.16
CA LYS A 5 3.56 -1.46 13.93
C LYS A 5 2.06 -1.42 13.68
N ALA A 6 1.43 -0.28 13.94
CA ALA A 6 0.03 -0.11 13.67
C ALA A 6 -0.10 -0.21 12.14
N ASN A 7 -0.48 -1.38 11.65
CA ASN A 7 -0.73 -1.60 10.24
C ASN A 7 -1.75 -0.57 9.79
N ARG A 8 -1.31 0.43 9.02
CA ARG A 8 -2.20 1.49 8.54
C ARG A 8 -2.95 0.94 7.35
N THR A 9 -4.26 1.03 7.35
CA THR A 9 -5.05 0.69 6.16
C THR A 9 -5.32 1.95 5.37
N TYR A 10 -5.28 1.84 4.04
CA TYR A 10 -5.57 2.93 3.13
C TYR A 10 -6.51 2.46 2.04
N VAL A 11 -7.59 3.21 1.81
CA VAL A 11 -8.53 2.93 0.72
C VAL A 11 -8.04 3.63 -0.54
N VAL A 12 -7.72 2.85 -1.56
CA VAL A 12 -7.24 3.34 -2.85
C VAL A 12 -8.26 4.30 -3.46
N GLN A 13 -7.82 5.50 -3.83
CA GLN A 13 -8.66 6.48 -4.51
C GLN A 13 -8.45 6.42 -6.03
N PRO A 14 -9.40 6.94 -6.83
CA PRO A 14 -9.20 7.08 -8.27
C PRO A 14 -7.90 7.84 -8.59
N GLY A 15 -7.06 7.26 -9.44
CA GLY A 15 -5.77 7.83 -9.82
C GLY A 15 -4.61 7.54 -8.85
N ASP A 16 -4.86 6.87 -7.72
CA ASP A 16 -3.77 6.40 -6.87
C ASP A 16 -3.02 5.23 -7.50
N THR A 17 -1.71 5.22 -7.28
CA THR A 17 -0.81 4.13 -7.67
C THR A 17 -0.03 3.66 -6.45
N LEU A 18 0.49 2.43 -6.47
CA LEU A 18 1.34 1.96 -5.36
C LEU A 18 2.53 2.89 -5.13
N PHE A 19 3.02 3.55 -6.18
CA PHE A 19 4.08 4.55 -6.08
C PHE A 19 3.62 5.84 -5.39
N SER A 20 2.44 6.39 -5.73
CA SER A 20 1.90 7.60 -5.08
C SER A 20 1.61 7.34 -3.61
N ILE A 21 0.97 6.20 -3.32
CA ILE A 21 0.66 5.74 -1.97
C ILE A 21 1.96 5.53 -1.19
N SER A 22 2.92 4.81 -1.77
CA SER A 22 4.23 4.61 -1.14
C SER A 22 4.94 5.92 -0.83
N ARG A 23 4.90 6.89 -1.74
CA ARG A 23 5.45 8.23 -1.49
C ARG A 23 4.68 8.96 -0.39
N LYS A 24 3.37 8.81 -0.29
CA LYS A 24 2.53 9.44 0.75
C LYS A 24 2.85 8.89 2.15
N PHE A 25 3.04 7.59 2.27
CA PHE A 25 3.24 6.93 3.56
C PHE A 25 4.71 6.81 3.98
N TYR A 26 5.59 6.40 3.06
CA TYR A 26 7.01 6.17 3.34
C TYR A 26 7.91 7.33 2.91
N LYS A 27 7.33 8.42 2.37
CA LYS A 27 8.08 9.55 1.75
C LYS A 27 9.05 9.11 0.65
N SER A 28 8.92 7.87 0.17
CA SER A 28 9.84 7.26 -0.78
C SER A 28 9.07 6.30 -1.66
N PRO A 29 9.09 6.50 -3.00
CA PRO A 29 8.37 5.62 -3.91
C PRO A 29 8.98 4.22 -3.97
N LYS A 30 10.16 3.96 -3.39
CA LYS A 30 10.85 2.66 -3.42
C LYS A 30 10.16 1.59 -2.56
N HIS A 31 9.31 1.99 -1.62
CA HIS A 31 8.64 1.09 -0.67
C HIS A 31 7.35 0.48 -1.24
N TRP A 32 7.00 0.79 -2.49
CA TRP A 32 5.81 0.25 -3.16
C TRP A 32 5.81 -1.29 -3.21
N LYS A 33 7.00 -1.91 -3.29
CA LYS A 33 7.17 -3.37 -3.26
C LYS A 33 6.74 -3.97 -1.93
N GLN A 34 7.02 -3.31 -0.81
CA GLN A 34 6.62 -3.79 0.53
C GLN A 34 5.10 -3.70 0.71
N ILE A 35 4.48 -2.63 0.20
CA ILE A 35 3.02 -2.52 0.17
C ILE A 35 2.43 -3.65 -0.68
N LEU A 36 2.96 -3.88 -1.88
CA LEU A 36 2.50 -4.97 -2.74
C LEU A 36 2.65 -6.32 -2.04
N GLU A 37 3.79 -6.59 -1.42
CA GLU A 37 4.08 -7.85 -0.74
C GLU A 37 3.12 -8.09 0.43
N ALA A 38 2.86 -7.06 1.25
CA ALA A 38 1.90 -7.11 2.33
C ALA A 38 0.45 -7.34 1.83
N ASN A 39 0.14 -6.89 0.61
CA ASN A 39 -1.19 -7.01 0.01
C ASN A 39 -1.29 -8.05 -1.11
N ARG A 40 -0.27 -8.89 -1.33
CA ARG A 40 -0.24 -9.87 -2.44
C ARG A 40 -1.41 -10.85 -2.40
N LYS A 41 -2.03 -11.03 -1.24
CA LYS A 41 -3.25 -11.83 -1.07
C LYS A 41 -4.47 -11.21 -1.76
N ASN A 42 -4.54 -9.89 -1.80
CA ASN A 42 -5.66 -9.13 -2.37
C ASN A 42 -5.30 -8.56 -3.76
N ILE A 43 -4.07 -8.08 -3.92
CA ILE A 43 -3.57 -7.47 -5.16
C ILE A 43 -2.71 -8.47 -5.91
N ARG A 44 -3.22 -8.92 -7.06
CA ARG A 44 -2.46 -9.73 -8.02
C ARG A 44 -1.54 -8.89 -8.90
N ASP A 45 -1.94 -7.67 -9.23
CA ASP A 45 -1.22 -6.78 -10.14
C ASP A 45 -1.00 -5.40 -9.53
N ALA A 46 0.26 -5.05 -9.31
CA ALA A 46 0.69 -3.73 -8.81
C ALA A 46 0.23 -2.55 -9.69
N LYS A 47 0.01 -2.81 -10.98
CA LYS A 47 -0.44 -1.82 -11.97
C LYS A 47 -1.96 -1.74 -12.09
N LYS A 48 -2.69 -2.71 -11.55
CA LYS A 48 -4.16 -2.76 -11.55
C LYS A 48 -4.66 -2.66 -10.11
N LEU A 49 -4.38 -1.52 -9.50
CA LEU A 49 -5.03 -1.17 -8.24
C LEU A 49 -6.50 -0.91 -8.49
N THR A 50 -7.36 -1.62 -7.77
CA THR A 50 -8.80 -1.36 -7.83
C THR A 50 -9.11 -0.18 -6.91
N VAL A 51 -9.80 0.83 -7.43
CA VAL A 51 -10.32 1.92 -6.61
C VAL A 51 -11.30 1.37 -5.57
N GLY A 52 -11.21 1.84 -4.33
CA GLY A 52 -12.00 1.34 -3.21
C GLY A 52 -11.38 0.13 -2.51
N GLU A 53 -10.26 -0.40 -3.01
CA GLU A 53 -9.58 -1.52 -2.36
C GLU A 53 -8.81 -1.06 -1.11
N THR A 54 -8.83 -1.87 -0.06
CA THR A 54 -8.13 -1.57 1.19
C THR A 54 -6.73 -2.15 1.16
N LEU A 55 -5.74 -1.26 1.15
CA LEU A 55 -4.32 -1.56 1.22
C LEU A 55 -3.82 -1.54 2.66
N LEU A 56 -3.12 -2.60 3.04
CA LEU A 56 -2.28 -2.65 4.23
C LEU A 56 -0.96 -1.92 3.99
N ILE A 57 -0.62 -0.97 4.85
CA ILE A 57 0.64 -0.23 4.84
C ILE A 57 1.44 -0.67 6.10
N PRO A 58 2.48 -1.49 5.93
CA PRO A 58 3.35 -1.99 7.01
C PRO A 58 4.25 -0.96 7.71
#